data_AF-A0A519VTM7-F1
#
_entry.id   AF-A0A519VTM7-F1
#
_cell.length_a   1.000
_cell.length_b   1.000
_cell.length_c   1.000
_cell.angle_alpha   90.00
_cell.angle_beta   90.00
_cell.angle_gamma   90.00
#
_symmetry.space_group_name_H-M   'P 1'
#
loop_
_entity.id
_entity.type
_entity.pdbx_description
1 polymer ?
#
loop_
_entity_poly.entity_id
_entity_poly.type
_entity_poly.pdbx_seq_one_letter_code
_entity_poly.pdbx_strand_id
1 'polypeptide(L)'
;MASAGALAALIAFKQDVAVKSVPAARPQLRPAALNGTRATQGTATVADVVTTANAFIATLNTTQLSTLQQAFNTTNVAKWSNLPVNSTNRIGLRFDALTTAQQTAALAVVQAATGTAANEGYNEVQQIRAAHDYLAANGGARPTAVGCT
;
A
#
# COMPACT_ATOMS: atom_id res chain seq x y z
N MET A 1 14.62 -32.63 -37.91
CA MET A 1 15.95 -32.60 -37.25
C MET A 1 16.17 -31.17 -36.77
N ALA A 2 16.37 -30.99 -35.44
CA ALA A 2 16.74 -29.78 -34.67
C ALA A 2 15.90 -28.50 -34.91
N SER A 3 15.05 -27.96 -34.02
CA SER A 3 15.21 -27.51 -32.60
C SER A 3 16.35 -26.51 -32.35
N ALA A 4 15.97 -25.26 -32.07
CA ALA A 4 16.52 -24.33 -31.06
C ALA A 4 15.77 -22.98 -31.24
N GLY A 5 15.22 -22.29 -30.25
CA GLY A 5 15.48 -22.28 -28.81
C GLY A 5 15.49 -20.80 -28.40
N ALA A 6 14.40 -20.31 -27.81
CA ALA A 6 14.25 -18.94 -27.35
C ALA A 6 15.20 -18.66 -26.17
N LEU A 7 15.91 -17.54 -26.20
CA LEU A 7 16.76 -17.10 -25.09
C LEU A 7 16.08 -15.92 -24.37
N ALA A 8 15.33 -16.22 -23.31
CA ALA A 8 14.90 -15.23 -22.33
C ALA A 8 15.99 -15.13 -21.24
N ALA A 9 16.64 -13.97 -21.14
CA ALA A 9 17.60 -13.70 -20.08
C ALA A 9 16.86 -13.40 -18.76
N LEU A 10 16.94 -14.34 -17.81
CA LEU A 10 16.46 -14.16 -16.44
C LEU A 10 17.62 -13.63 -15.58
N ILE A 11 17.56 -12.37 -15.14
CA ILE A 11 18.49 -11.83 -14.15
C ILE A 11 18.02 -12.30 -12.78
N ALA A 12 18.73 -13.27 -12.20
CA ALA A 12 18.54 -13.70 -10.82
C ALA A 12 19.39 -12.83 -9.88
N PHE A 13 18.75 -12.12 -8.95
CA PHE A 13 19.43 -11.42 -7.86
C PHE A 13 19.57 -12.40 -6.68
N LYS A 14 20.79 -12.83 -6.35
CA LYS A 14 21.08 -13.60 -5.13
C LYS A 14 21.29 -12.62 -3.97
N GLN A 15 20.53 -12.78 -2.89
CA GLN A 15 20.79 -12.10 -1.62
C GLN A 15 21.48 -13.08 -0.67
N ASP A 16 22.80 -12.95 -0.53
CA ASP A 16 23.55 -13.57 0.56
C ASP A 16 23.78 -12.52 1.65
N VAL A 17 22.90 -12.48 2.67
CA VAL A 17 23.17 -11.70 3.89
C VAL A 17 23.46 -12.68 5.02
N ALA A 18 24.74 -12.82 5.36
CA ALA A 18 25.18 -13.54 6.55
C ALA A 18 24.78 -12.76 7.80
N VAL A 19 23.83 -13.30 8.58
CA VAL A 19 23.46 -12.75 9.88
C VAL A 19 24.54 -13.12 10.91
N LYS A 20 25.25 -12.11 11.42
CA LYS A 20 26.21 -12.27 12.51
C LYS A 20 25.44 -12.48 13.82
N SER A 21 25.62 -13.64 14.46
CA SER A 21 24.87 -14.04 15.65
C SER A 21 25.20 -13.18 16.88
N VAL A 22 24.16 -12.77 17.62
CA VAL A 22 24.24 -12.10 18.93
C VAL A 22 24.08 -13.16 20.04
N PRO A 23 24.85 -13.12 21.16
CA PRO A 23 24.78 -14.16 22.18
C PRO A 23 23.47 -14.15 22.96
N ALA A 24 22.91 -15.35 23.18
CA ALA A 24 21.61 -15.59 23.77
C ALA A 24 21.66 -15.60 25.31
N ALA A 25 21.03 -14.62 25.95
CA ALA A 25 20.76 -14.63 27.40
C ALA A 25 19.34 -14.16 27.73
N ARG A 26 18.34 -14.66 27.00
CA ARG A 26 16.92 -14.59 27.37
C ARG A 26 16.28 -15.95 27.09
N PRO A 27 15.40 -16.48 27.96
CA PRO A 27 14.62 -17.67 27.67
C PRO A 27 13.88 -17.45 26.36
N GLN A 28 14.36 -18.05 25.29
CA GLN A 28 13.69 -18.00 24.00
C GLN A 28 12.44 -18.86 24.17
N LEU A 29 11.27 -18.23 24.30
CA LEU A 29 10.03 -18.92 24.00
C LEU A 29 10.20 -19.43 22.57
N ARG A 30 10.40 -20.74 22.41
CA ARG A 30 10.54 -21.37 21.10
C ARG A 30 9.31 -20.96 20.30
N PRO A 31 9.44 -20.35 19.11
CA PRO A 31 8.30 -20.26 18.22
C PRO A 31 7.84 -21.70 17.99
N ALA A 32 6.62 -22.03 18.40
CA ALA A 32 5.96 -23.22 17.90
C ALA A 32 6.06 -23.14 16.38
N ALA A 33 6.51 -24.22 15.74
CA ALA A 33 6.57 -24.27 14.28
C ALA A 33 5.15 -23.96 13.77
N LEU A 34 4.98 -22.77 13.17
CA LEU A 34 3.78 -22.43 12.45
C LEU A 34 3.80 -23.30 11.19
N ASN A 35 3.26 -24.51 11.29
CA ASN A 35 2.95 -25.39 10.16
C ASN A 35 1.76 -24.82 9.36
N GLY A 36 1.81 -23.53 9.04
CA GLY A 36 0.90 -22.87 8.14
C GLY A 36 1.63 -22.56 6.85
N THR A 37 1.46 -23.40 5.83
CA THR A 37 1.63 -22.93 4.46
C THR A 37 0.56 -21.87 4.21
N ARG A 38 0.90 -20.58 4.31
CA ARG A 38 0.05 -19.53 3.74
C ARG A 38 0.09 -19.77 2.24
N ALA A 39 -0.99 -20.31 1.68
CA ALA A 39 -1.13 -20.36 0.24
C ALA A 39 -0.89 -18.95 -0.30
N THR A 40 0.06 -18.80 -1.22
CA THR A 40 0.15 -17.61 -2.06
C THR A 40 -1.09 -17.62 -2.94
N GLN A 41 -2.20 -17.14 -2.37
CA GLN A 41 -3.42 -16.84 -3.10
C GLN A 41 -3.05 -15.86 -4.20
N GLY A 42 -3.56 -16.11 -5.41
CA GLY A 42 -3.11 -15.48 -6.67
C GLY A 42 -2.64 -14.05 -6.45
N THR A 43 -1.33 -13.85 -6.58
CA THR A 43 -0.75 -12.51 -6.61
C THR A 43 -1.49 -11.78 -7.71
N ALA A 44 -2.20 -10.71 -7.35
CA ALA A 44 -2.67 -9.77 -8.36
C ALA A 44 -1.50 -9.48 -9.27
N THR A 45 -1.71 -9.64 -10.56
CA THR A 45 -0.62 -9.43 -11.48
C THR A 45 -0.27 -7.95 -11.43
N VAL A 46 0.99 -7.61 -11.65
CA VAL A 46 1.38 -6.20 -11.77
C VAL A 46 0.51 -5.48 -12.82
N ALA A 47 0.06 -6.21 -13.84
CA ALA A 47 -0.86 -5.73 -14.86
C ALA A 47 -2.24 -5.33 -14.30
N ASP A 48 -2.80 -6.06 -13.33
CA ASP A 48 -4.10 -5.73 -12.71
C ASP A 48 -4.01 -4.43 -11.91
N VAL A 49 -2.91 -4.26 -11.16
CA VAL A 49 -2.65 -3.03 -10.40
C VAL A 49 -2.46 -1.84 -11.34
N VAL A 50 -1.71 -2.00 -12.43
CA VAL A 50 -1.53 -0.95 -13.44
C VAL A 50 -2.86 -0.60 -14.11
N THR A 51 -3.67 -1.60 -14.44
CA THR A 51 -4.98 -1.40 -15.09
C THR A 51 -5.91 -0.59 -14.19
N THR A 52 -6.03 -0.98 -12.92
CA THR A 52 -6.85 -0.25 -11.94
C THR A 52 -6.30 1.15 -11.66
N ALA A 53 -4.98 1.32 -11.59
CA ALA A 53 -4.36 2.63 -11.40
C ALA A 53 -4.65 3.58 -12.58
N ASN A 54 -4.56 3.10 -13.81
CA ASN A 54 -4.91 3.89 -15.00
C ASN A 54 -6.40 4.24 -15.03
N ALA A 55 -7.27 3.30 -14.61
CA ALA A 55 -8.70 3.57 -14.48
C ALA A 55 -8.98 4.68 -13.44
N PHE A 56 -8.29 4.65 -12.29
CA PHE A 56 -8.37 5.72 -11.30
C PHE A 56 -7.86 7.06 -11.85
N ILE A 57 -6.68 7.07 -12.48
CA ILE A 57 -6.10 8.28 -13.10
C ILE A 57 -7.06 8.90 -14.11
N ALA A 58 -7.75 8.08 -14.92
CA ALA A 58 -8.73 8.55 -15.91
C ALA A 58 -9.95 9.26 -15.28
N THR A 59 -10.23 9.05 -13.99
CA THR A 59 -11.29 9.77 -13.27
C THR A 59 -10.89 11.16 -12.79
N LEU A 60 -9.59 11.49 -12.83
CA LEU A 60 -9.06 12.72 -12.24
C LEU A 60 -9.02 13.85 -13.26
N ASN A 61 -9.33 15.07 -12.80
CA ASN A 61 -9.04 16.26 -13.59
C ASN A 61 -7.53 16.58 -13.58
N THR A 62 -7.09 17.52 -14.43
CA THR A 62 -5.68 17.88 -14.59
C THR A 62 -5.04 18.36 -13.28
N THR A 63 -5.75 19.15 -12.48
CA THR A 63 -5.28 19.61 -11.17
C THR A 63 -5.09 18.44 -10.21
N GLN A 64 -6.08 17.56 -10.11
CA GLN A 64 -6.01 16.37 -9.26
C GLN A 64 -4.87 15.43 -9.69
N LEU A 65 -4.69 15.24 -11.00
CA LEU A 65 -3.61 14.41 -11.54
C LEU A 65 -2.23 14.99 -11.21
N SER A 66 -2.05 16.31 -11.37
CA SER A 66 -0.81 16.98 -10.96
C SER A 66 -0.56 16.88 -9.46
N THR A 67 -1.61 16.87 -8.63
CA THR A 67 -1.48 16.66 -7.18
C THR A 67 -1.14 15.21 -6.85
N LEU A 68 -1.64 14.23 -7.62
CA LEU A 68 -1.31 12.81 -7.43
C LEU A 68 0.12 12.50 -7.87
N GLN A 69 0.53 12.96 -9.05
CA GLN A 69 1.83 12.65 -9.65
C GLN A 69 2.90 13.65 -9.22
N GLN A 70 3.45 13.44 -8.03
CA GLN A 70 4.52 14.26 -7.48
C GLN A 70 5.91 13.81 -7.95
N ALA A 71 6.82 14.76 -8.12
CA ALA A 71 8.22 14.46 -8.37
C ALA A 71 8.87 13.78 -7.15
N PHE A 72 9.64 12.71 -7.38
CA PHE A 72 10.41 12.04 -6.34
C PHE A 72 11.71 12.79 -6.07
N ASN A 73 11.69 13.66 -5.05
CA ASN A 73 12.85 14.45 -4.61
C ASN A 73 12.84 14.62 -3.08
N THR A 74 13.97 15.05 -2.52
CA THR A 74 14.13 15.21 -1.06
C THR A 74 13.13 16.19 -0.45
N THR A 75 12.82 17.28 -1.14
CA THR A 75 11.83 18.28 -0.73
C THR A 75 10.43 17.68 -0.56
N ASN A 76 10.02 16.79 -1.45
CA ASN A 76 8.70 16.17 -1.43
C ASN A 76 8.64 15.00 -0.43
N VAL A 77 9.68 14.16 -0.39
CA VAL A 77 9.75 13.03 0.55
C VAL A 77 9.73 13.50 2.01
N ALA A 78 10.38 14.62 2.32
CA ALA A 78 10.39 15.21 3.66
C ALA A 78 8.99 15.63 4.17
N LYS A 79 7.98 15.73 3.30
CA LYS A 79 6.59 16.06 3.68
C LYS A 79 5.78 14.82 4.07
N TRP A 80 6.33 13.62 3.95
CA TRP A 80 5.69 12.43 4.50
C TRP A 80 5.85 12.41 6.03
N SER A 81 4.73 12.30 6.74
CA SER A 81 4.70 12.31 8.20
C SER A 81 3.64 11.37 8.73
N ASN A 82 4.01 10.57 9.73
CA ASN A 82 3.10 9.77 10.55
C ASN A 82 2.50 10.59 11.71
N LEU A 83 2.86 11.88 11.85
CA LEU A 83 2.21 12.76 12.81
C LEU A 83 0.79 13.09 12.34
N PRO A 84 -0.11 13.48 13.27
CA PRO A 84 -1.42 13.98 12.90
C PRO A 84 -1.30 15.18 11.95
N VAL A 85 -2.23 15.29 11.01
CA VAL A 85 -2.12 16.27 9.91
C VAL A 85 -2.17 17.74 10.40
N ASN A 86 -2.61 17.98 11.64
CA ASN A 86 -2.54 19.30 12.28
C ASN A 86 -1.10 19.77 12.55
N SER A 87 -0.12 18.86 12.49
CA SER A 87 1.29 19.13 12.77
C SER A 87 2.12 19.22 11.49
N THR A 88 1.74 18.49 10.43
CA THR A 88 2.44 18.52 9.13
C THR A 88 1.48 18.15 8.01
N ASN A 89 1.30 19.07 7.06
CA ASN A 89 0.52 18.80 5.85
C ASN A 89 1.26 17.79 4.97
N ARG A 90 0.60 16.66 4.68
CA ARG A 90 1.08 15.71 3.68
C ARG A 90 0.75 16.21 2.29
N ILE A 91 1.65 15.95 1.33
CA ILE A 91 1.38 16.16 -0.09
C ILE A 91 0.57 15.01 -0.67
N GLY A 92 -0.29 15.31 -1.63
CA GLY A 92 -1.09 14.33 -2.34
C GLY A 92 -2.59 14.62 -2.27
N LEU A 93 -3.37 13.73 -2.90
CA LEU A 93 -4.82 13.86 -2.94
C LEU A 93 -5.42 13.51 -1.58
N ARG A 94 -6.30 14.39 -1.11
CA ARG A 94 -7.18 14.12 0.01
C ARG A 94 -8.28 13.16 -0.42
N PHE A 95 -8.32 11.98 0.19
CA PHE A 95 -9.29 10.94 -0.15
C PHE A 95 -10.75 11.40 0.09
N ASP A 96 -10.97 12.22 1.12
CA ASP A 96 -12.27 12.80 1.46
C ASP A 96 -12.72 13.94 0.51
N ALA A 97 -11.80 14.49 -0.28
CA ALA A 97 -12.10 15.51 -1.29
C ALA A 97 -12.42 14.91 -2.68
N LEU A 98 -12.23 13.58 -2.85
CA LEU A 98 -12.57 12.88 -4.09
C LEU A 98 -14.07 12.64 -4.19
N THR A 99 -14.61 12.62 -5.41
CA THR A 99 -15.99 12.19 -5.63
C THR A 99 -16.17 10.71 -5.28
N THR A 100 -17.40 10.25 -5.04
CA THR A 100 -17.67 8.83 -4.74
C THR A 100 -17.11 7.90 -5.83
N ALA A 101 -17.25 8.27 -7.11
CA ALA A 101 -16.71 7.49 -8.22
C ALA A 101 -15.17 7.41 -8.19
N GLN A 102 -14.51 8.53 -7.88
CA GLN A 102 -13.06 8.59 -7.72
C GLN A 102 -12.58 7.76 -6.50
N GLN A 103 -13.30 7.82 -5.38
CA GLN A 103 -13.00 7.00 -4.20
C GLN A 103 -13.14 5.50 -4.49
N THR A 104 -14.20 5.09 -5.21
CA THR A 104 -14.38 3.70 -5.64
C THR A 104 -13.23 3.24 -6.54
N ALA A 105 -12.85 4.06 -7.52
CA ALA A 105 -11.73 3.72 -8.41
C ALA A 105 -10.39 3.66 -7.66
N ALA A 106 -10.14 4.56 -6.71
CA ALA A 106 -8.95 4.53 -5.85
C ALA A 106 -8.90 3.26 -4.98
N LEU A 107 -10.03 2.85 -4.39
CA LEU A 107 -10.10 1.61 -3.59
C LEU A 107 -9.94 0.36 -4.46
N ALA A 108 -10.33 0.39 -5.74
CA ALA A 108 -10.07 -0.71 -6.67
C ALA A 108 -8.56 -0.94 -6.88
N VAL A 109 -7.74 0.12 -6.88
CA VAL A 109 -6.28 0.01 -6.92
C VAL A 109 -5.76 -0.72 -5.68
N VAL A 110 -6.27 -0.35 -4.50
CA VAL A 110 -5.90 -1.00 -3.24
C VAL A 110 -6.32 -2.47 -3.27
N GLN A 111 -7.55 -2.76 -3.68
CA GLN A 111 -8.06 -4.13 -3.79
C GLN A 111 -7.21 -4.99 -4.71
N ALA A 112 -6.82 -4.46 -5.88
CA ALA A 112 -5.89 -5.14 -6.77
C ALA A 112 -4.55 -5.37 -6.07
N ALA A 113 -3.94 -4.35 -5.46
CA ALA A 113 -2.62 -4.47 -4.84
C ALA A 113 -2.58 -5.43 -3.63
N THR A 114 -3.66 -5.50 -2.85
CA THR A 114 -3.70 -6.28 -1.60
C THR A 114 -4.40 -7.63 -1.75
N GLY A 115 -5.10 -7.87 -2.87
CA GLY A 115 -5.89 -9.07 -3.11
C GLY A 115 -7.20 -9.11 -2.31
N THR A 116 -7.97 -10.20 -2.52
CA THR A 116 -9.34 -10.36 -2.02
C THR A 116 -9.51 -11.58 -1.10
N ALA A 117 -8.43 -12.02 -0.46
CA ALA A 117 -8.51 -13.11 0.51
C ALA A 117 -9.43 -12.71 1.69
N ALA A 118 -10.22 -13.67 2.17
CA ALA A 118 -11.12 -13.41 3.30
C ALA A 118 -10.31 -13.06 4.56
N ASN A 119 -10.75 -12.04 5.30
CA ASN A 119 -10.09 -11.51 6.51
C ASN A 119 -8.66 -10.98 6.30
N GLU A 120 -8.24 -10.79 5.05
CA GLU A 120 -6.89 -10.38 4.68
C GLU A 120 -6.96 -9.36 3.53
N GLY A 121 -5.86 -8.71 3.22
CA GLY A 121 -5.75 -7.84 2.04
C GLY A 121 -6.80 -6.72 2.03
N TYR A 122 -7.62 -6.66 0.99
CA TYR A 122 -8.63 -5.60 0.88
C TYR A 122 -9.69 -5.68 2.00
N ASN A 123 -10.02 -6.88 2.46
CA ASN A 123 -10.99 -7.04 3.54
C ASN A 123 -10.46 -6.40 4.84
N GLU A 124 -9.19 -6.65 5.18
CA GLU A 124 -8.53 -6.02 6.32
C GLU A 124 -8.45 -4.50 6.18
N VAL A 125 -8.10 -3.99 4.98
CA VAL A 125 -8.10 -2.55 4.70
C VAL A 125 -9.46 -1.92 4.99
N GLN A 126 -10.56 -2.56 4.57
CA GLN A 126 -11.91 -2.06 4.82
C GLN A 126 -12.27 -2.08 6.31
N GLN A 127 -11.86 -3.10 7.06
CA GLN A 127 -12.03 -3.15 8.51
C GLN A 127 -11.26 -2.01 9.20
N ILE A 128 -10.02 -1.77 8.80
CA ILE A 128 -9.20 -0.66 9.31
C ILE A 128 -9.89 0.68 9.03
N ARG A 129 -10.40 0.92 7.81
CA ARG A 129 -11.11 2.15 7.47
C ARG A 129 -12.37 2.34 8.33
N ALA A 130 -13.18 1.29 8.50
CA ALA A 130 -14.36 1.34 9.35
C ALA A 130 -14.01 1.65 10.82
N ALA A 131 -12.91 1.08 11.33
CA ALA A 131 -12.41 1.41 12.66
C ALA A 131 -11.97 2.88 12.78
N HIS A 132 -11.30 3.43 11.75
CA HIS A 132 -10.96 4.86 11.71
C HIS A 132 -12.21 5.76 11.72
N ASP A 133 -13.24 5.40 10.94
CA ASP A 133 -14.51 6.14 10.91
C ASP A 133 -15.21 6.09 12.28
N TYR A 134 -15.22 4.93 12.94
CA TYR A 134 -15.74 4.78 14.29
C TYR A 134 -14.99 5.67 15.29
N LEU A 135 -13.66 5.66 15.27
CA LEU A 135 -12.85 6.51 16.14
C LEU A 135 -13.10 8.00 15.88
N ALA A 136 -13.20 8.40 14.61
CA ALA A 136 -13.50 9.77 14.23
C ALA A 136 -14.86 10.24 14.77
N ALA A 137 -15.87 9.35 14.80
CA ALA A 137 -17.21 9.65 15.32
C ALA A 137 -17.28 9.64 16.86
N ASN A 138 -16.46 8.83 17.54
CA ASN A 138 -16.58 8.54 18.97
C ASN A 138 -15.45 9.12 19.84
N GLY A 139 -14.71 10.12 19.35
CA GLY A 139 -13.78 10.90 20.19
C GLY A 139 -12.31 10.48 20.13
N GLY A 140 -11.90 9.71 19.12
CA GLY A 140 -10.50 9.56 18.75
C GLY A 140 -9.99 10.83 18.08
N ALA A 141 -9.70 11.87 18.87
CA ALA A 141 -9.09 13.15 18.49
C ALA A 141 -9.22 13.54 17.00
N ARG A 142 -10.25 14.33 16.63
CA ARG A 142 -10.34 14.93 15.29
C ARG A 142 -9.12 15.82 15.05
N PRO A 143 -8.24 15.54 14.07
CA PRO A 143 -7.51 16.63 13.45
C PRO A 143 -8.57 17.40 12.68
N THR A 144 -8.91 18.61 13.11
CA THR A 144 -9.55 19.56 12.20
C THR A 144 -8.54 19.83 11.09
N ALA A 145 -8.57 19.02 10.02
CA ALA A 145 -7.76 19.15 8.81
C ALA A 145 -8.20 20.36 7.97
N VAL A 146 -8.53 21.45 8.66
CA VAL A 146 -8.83 22.76 8.11
C VAL A 146 -7.46 23.41 7.91
N GLY A 147 -6.82 23.16 6.76
CA GLY A 147 -5.53 23.79 6.45
C GLY A 147 -4.60 22.99 5.53
N CYS A 148 -4.92 21.74 5.21
CA CYS A 148 -4.20 20.98 4.19
C CYS A 148 -4.97 21.05 2.88
N THR A 149 -4.56 21.99 2.03
CA THR A 149 -4.92 22.10 0.61
C THR A 149 -3.65 22.35 -0.18
#